data_AF-A0A7X6T152-F1
#
_entry.id   AF-A0A7X6T152-F1
#
_cell.length_a   1.000
_cell.length_b   1.000
_cell.length_c   1.000
_cell.angle_alpha   90.00
_cell.angle_beta   90.00
_cell.angle_gamma   90.00
#
_symmetry.space_group_name_H-M   'P 1'
#
loop_
_entity.id
_entity.type
_entity.pdbx_description
1 polymer ?
#
loop_
_entity_poly.entity_id
_entity_poly.type
_entity_poly.pdbx_seq_one_letter_code
_entity_poly.pdbx_strand_id
1 'polypeptide(L)'
;MKEIKRLYVVDEIEQERLDAVYQEGDTLSFRSKNSGQIVMTTYNSYYCEAVYSLDQANTQKFLASLDSDFETLADVLETRFVSPAGLDRIKRHLDQHQIHYDYEFIID
;
A
#
# COMPACT_ATOMS: atom_id res chain seq x y z
N MET A 1 -16.86 15.03 4.67
CA MET A 1 -15.82 13.97 4.67
C MET A 1 -16.08 13.09 3.47
N LYS A 2 -15.06 12.82 2.64
CA LYS A 2 -15.17 11.81 1.58
C LYS A 2 -15.12 10.42 2.24
N GLU A 3 -15.84 9.46 1.67
CA GLU A 3 -15.84 8.07 2.15
C GLU A 3 -14.49 7.41 1.81
N ILE A 4 -13.86 6.77 2.80
CA ILE A 4 -12.63 5.99 2.60
C ILE A 4 -13.01 4.51 2.51
N LYS A 5 -12.77 3.90 1.36
CA LYS A 5 -13.02 2.48 1.09
C LYS A 5 -11.72 1.70 1.17
N ARG A 6 -11.68 0.62 1.96
CA ARG A 6 -10.52 -0.27 2.04
C ARG A 6 -10.67 -1.36 0.99
N LEU A 7 -9.77 -1.40 0.00
CA LEU A 7 -9.85 -2.27 -1.17
C LEU A 7 -9.12 -3.59 -0.98
N TYR A 8 -8.01 -3.59 -0.26
CA TYR A 8 -7.12 -4.74 -0.14
C TYR A 8 -6.40 -4.71 1.20
N VAL A 9 -6.19 -5.88 1.81
CA VAL A 9 -5.44 -6.05 3.06
C VAL A 9 -4.64 -7.34 3.01
N VAL A 10 -3.36 -7.27 3.39
CA VAL A 10 -2.54 -8.42 3.78
C VAL A 10 -2.19 -8.24 5.24
N ASP A 11 -2.50 -9.26 6.04
CA ASP A 11 -2.16 -9.32 7.46
C ASP A 11 -1.18 -10.48 7.66
N GLU A 12 0.06 -10.15 8.03
CA GLU A 12 1.09 -11.12 8.35
C GLU A 12 1.31 -11.13 9.85
N ILE A 13 0.49 -11.92 10.53
CA ILE A 13 0.46 -12.02 12.00
C ILE A 13 1.85 -12.35 12.58
N GLU A 14 2.60 -13.26 11.94
CA GLU A 14 3.97 -13.63 12.39
C GLU A 14 4.97 -12.48 12.30
N GLN A 15 4.75 -11.52 11.39
CA GLN A 15 5.60 -10.34 11.19
C GLN A 15 5.01 -9.08 11.84
N GLU A 16 3.84 -9.18 12.46
CA GLU A 16 3.06 -8.06 12.99
C GLU A 16 2.94 -6.91 11.98
N ARG A 17 2.67 -7.25 10.71
CA ARG A 17 2.62 -6.32 9.59
C ARG A 17 1.24 -6.30 8.95
N LEU A 18 0.72 -5.10 8.74
CA LEU A 18 -0.53 -4.85 8.03
C LEU A 18 -0.27 -3.96 6.82
N ASP A 19 -0.46 -4.52 5.64
CA ASP A 19 -0.40 -3.80 4.36
C ASP A 19 -1.82 -3.61 3.83
N ALA A 20 -2.20 -2.39 3.48
CA ALA A 20 -3.54 -2.10 2.98
C ALA A 20 -3.56 -1.05 1.87
N VAL A 21 -4.55 -1.16 0.98
CA VAL A 21 -4.85 -0.17 -0.05
C VAL A 21 -6.22 0.43 0.21
N TYR A 22 -6.29 1.76 0.18
CA TYR A 22 -7.47 2.54 0.44
C TYR A 22 -7.78 3.43 -0.76
N GLN A 23 -9.06 3.60 -1.04
CA GLN A 23 -9.60 4.54 -1.99
C GLN A 23 -10.32 5.68 -1.26
N GLU A 24 -10.01 6.91 -1.62
CA GLU A 24 -10.75 8.10 -1.22
C GLU A 24 -11.15 8.89 -2.48
N GLY A 25 -12.43 8.81 -2.87
CA GLY A 25 -12.87 9.33 -4.16
C GLY A 25 -12.10 8.70 -5.33
N ASP A 26 -11.39 9.52 -6.09
CA ASP A 26 -10.61 9.10 -7.27
C ASP A 26 -9.11 8.97 -6.99
N THR A 27 -8.73 8.89 -5.71
CA THR A 27 -7.33 8.75 -5.28
C THR A 27 -7.12 7.45 -4.52
N LEU A 28 -5.90 6.93 -4.60
CA LEU A 28 -5.47 5.73 -3.87
C LEU A 28 -4.38 6.09 -2.86
N SER A 29 -4.46 5.47 -1.69
CA SER A 29 -3.37 5.45 -0.71
C SER A 29 -3.05 4.02 -0.29
N PHE A 30 -1.79 3.81 0.01
CA PHE A 30 -1.18 2.51 0.23
C PHE A 30 -0.44 2.62 1.56
N ARG A 31 -0.81 1.82 2.56
CA ARG A 31 -0.29 1.94 3.93
C ARG A 31 0.29 0.62 4.41
N SER A 32 1.55 0.64 4.84
CA SER A 32 2.21 -0.48 5.51
C SER A 32 2.44 -0.11 6.96
N LYS A 33 1.87 -0.85 7.90
CA LYS A 33 2.05 -0.64 9.33
C LYS A 33 2.76 -1.84 9.93
N ASN A 34 3.85 -1.61 10.64
CA ASN A 34 4.54 -2.62 11.44
C ASN A 34 4.25 -2.37 12.92
N SER A 35 3.68 -3.33 13.65
CA SER A 35 3.32 -3.22 15.08
C SER A 35 4.18 -4.08 16.02
N GLY A 36 5.25 -4.70 15.50
CA GLY A 36 6.17 -5.63 16.16
C GLY A 36 6.51 -5.40 17.64
N GLN A 37 6.45 -6.46 18.46
CA GLN A 37 7.11 -6.51 19.78
C GLN A 37 8.65 -6.44 19.70
N ILE A 38 9.24 -5.91 20.78
CA ILE A 38 10.69 -5.71 20.99
C ILE A 38 11.47 -7.01 20.82
N VAL A 39 12.16 -7.18 19.68
CA VAL A 39 13.22 -8.19 19.56
C VAL A 39 14.55 -7.51 19.87
N MET A 40 15.13 -7.81 21.03
CA MET A 40 16.38 -7.23 21.59
C MET A 40 17.62 -7.31 20.68
N THR A 41 17.55 -7.96 19.52
CA THR A 41 18.68 -8.24 18.63
C THR A 41 18.64 -7.50 17.29
N THR A 42 17.59 -6.73 17.00
CA THR A 42 17.47 -5.98 15.74
C THR A 42 17.35 -4.49 16.01
N TYR A 43 18.30 -3.72 15.48
CA TYR A 43 18.50 -2.28 15.65
C TYR A 43 17.41 -1.38 15.03
N ASN A 44 16.15 -1.81 14.93
CA ASN A 44 15.05 -1.05 14.31
C ASN A 44 13.81 -1.01 15.22
N SER A 45 13.45 0.22 15.60
CA SER A 45 12.40 0.58 16.55
C SER A 45 10.98 0.50 15.97
N TYR A 46 10.06 -0.04 16.79
CA TYR A 46 8.65 0.29 17.11
C TYR A 46 7.77 1.04 16.09
N TYR A 47 6.52 0.57 15.94
CA TYR A 47 5.38 1.26 15.31
C TYR A 47 5.74 2.25 14.18
N CYS A 48 6.20 1.71 13.06
CA CYS A 48 6.43 2.51 11.86
C CYS A 48 5.34 2.29 10.83
N GLU A 49 4.94 3.38 10.19
CA GLU A 49 3.97 3.36 9.11
C GLU A 49 4.55 4.03 7.86
N ALA A 50 4.55 3.31 6.75
CA ALA A 50 4.89 3.85 5.44
C ALA A 50 3.61 4.10 4.65
N VAL A 51 3.44 5.31 4.14
CA VAL A 51 2.29 5.70 3.32
C VAL A 51 2.78 6.14 1.95
N TYR A 52 2.16 5.61 0.90
CA TYR A 52 2.28 6.09 -0.47
C TYR A 52 0.91 6.59 -0.92
N SER A 53 0.82 7.81 -1.43
CA SER A 53 -0.43 8.39 -1.92
C SER A 53 -0.32 8.78 -3.38
N LEU A 54 -1.35 8.49 -4.15
CA LEU A 54 -1.46 8.87 -5.56
C LEU A 54 -2.49 9.98 -5.69
N ASP A 55 -2.12 11.05 -6.39
CA ASP A 55 -3.10 12.01 -6.89
C ASP A 55 -4.03 11.34 -7.93
N GLN A 56 -5.03 12.09 -8.38
CA GLN A 56 -6.02 11.58 -9.33
C GLN A 56 -5.36 11.15 -10.65
N ALA A 57 -4.40 11.92 -11.15
CA ALA A 57 -3.74 11.63 -12.42
C ALA A 57 -2.90 10.34 -12.36
N ASN A 58 -2.14 10.16 -11.28
CA ASN A 58 -1.32 8.98 -11.07
C ASN A 58 -2.15 7.76 -10.67
N THR A 59 -3.29 7.95 -10.01
CA THR A 59 -4.27 6.88 -9.78
C THR A 59 -4.79 6.32 -11.11
N GLN A 60 -5.17 7.18 -12.06
CA GLN A 60 -5.61 6.73 -13.38
C GLN A 60 -4.50 6.01 -14.16
N LYS A 61 -3.24 6.47 -14.07
CA LYS A 61 -2.10 5.76 -14.65
C LYS A 61 -1.89 4.38 -14.01
N PHE A 62 -2.05 4.28 -12.69
CA PHE A 62 -1.91 3.02 -11.98
C PHE A 62 -2.99 2.01 -12.39
N LEU A 63 -4.25 2.43 -12.40
CA LEU A 63 -5.37 1.63 -12.90
C LEU A 63 -5.12 1.14 -14.34
N ALA A 64 -4.75 2.05 -15.24
CA ALA A 64 -4.43 1.72 -16.63
C ALA A 64 -3.24 0.74 -16.75
N SER A 65 -2.19 0.90 -15.94
CA SER A 65 -1.03 -0.01 -15.94
C SER A 65 -1.36 -1.42 -15.48
N LEU A 66 -2.46 -1.59 -14.75
CA LEU A 66 -2.94 -2.88 -14.28
C LEU A 66 -4.01 -3.50 -15.21
N ASP A 67 -4.48 -2.75 -16.20
CA ASP A 67 -5.68 -3.06 -17.00
C ASP A 67 -6.89 -3.31 -16.09
N SER A 68 -7.14 -2.34 -15.20
CA SER A 68 -8.13 -2.42 -14.13
C SER A 68 -8.83 -1.07 -13.90
N ASP A 69 -9.95 -1.12 -13.19
CA ASP A 69 -10.73 0.01 -12.70
C ASP A 69 -11.02 -0.15 -11.20
N PHE A 70 -11.71 0.79 -10.58
CA PHE A 70 -12.02 0.70 -9.15
C PHE A 70 -12.92 -0.48 -8.76
N GLU A 71 -13.69 -1.05 -9.70
CA GLU A 71 -14.55 -2.20 -9.43
C GLU A 71 -13.75 -3.51 -9.40
N THR A 72 -12.71 -3.60 -10.23
CA THR A 72 -11.87 -4.79 -10.41
C THR A 72 -10.53 -4.74 -9.69
N LEU A 73 -10.14 -3.56 -9.16
CA LEU A 73 -8.81 -3.34 -8.59
C LEU A 73 -8.50 -4.27 -7.43
N ALA A 74 -9.47 -4.54 -6.56
CA ALA A 74 -9.27 -5.44 -5.40
C ALA A 74 -8.82 -6.84 -5.86
N ASP A 75 -9.53 -7.44 -6.82
CA ASP A 75 -9.20 -8.77 -7.36
C ASP A 75 -7.83 -8.80 -8.04
N VAL A 76 -7.48 -7.73 -8.75
CA VAL A 76 -6.17 -7.60 -9.41
C VAL A 76 -5.05 -7.46 -8.37
N LEU A 77 -5.28 -6.70 -7.29
CA LEU A 77 -4.33 -6.57 -6.19
C LEU A 77 -4.12 -7.90 -5.48
N GLU A 78 -5.20 -8.65 -5.23
CA GLU A 78 -5.15 -9.98 -4.64
C GLU A 78 -4.38 -10.97 -5.53
N THR A 79 -4.64 -10.95 -6.84
CA THR A 79 -3.99 -11.91 -7.75
C THR A 79 -2.51 -11.60 -7.96
N ARG A 80 -2.16 -10.31 -8.10
CA ARG A 80 -0.81 -9.91 -8.53
C ARG A 80 0.14 -9.61 -7.38
N PHE A 81 -0.37 -9.16 -6.21
CA PHE A 81 0.45 -8.60 -5.14
C PHE A 81 0.33 -9.31 -3.78
N VAL A 82 -0.44 -10.39 -3.65
CA VAL A 82 -0.48 -11.22 -2.42
C VAL A 82 0.88 -11.87 -2.17
N SER A 83 1.65 -11.22 -1.29
CA SER A 83 2.93 -11.68 -0.77
C SER A 83 3.34 -10.84 0.44
N PRO A 84 4.26 -11.33 1.29
CA PRO A 84 4.86 -10.59 2.41
C PRO A 84 5.42 -9.20 2.13
N ALA A 85 5.70 -8.91 0.85
CA ALA A 85 6.23 -7.64 0.39
C ALA A 85 5.29 -7.00 -0.64
N GLY A 86 3.98 -7.19 -0.51
CA GLY A 86 2.97 -6.71 -1.45
C GLY A 86 3.12 -5.22 -1.76
N LEU A 87 3.33 -4.39 -0.73
CA LEU A 87 3.54 -2.94 -0.92
C LEU A 87 4.87 -2.59 -1.57
N ASP A 88 5.96 -3.30 -1.28
CA ASP A 88 7.23 -3.07 -1.98
C ASP A 88 7.12 -3.42 -3.46
N ARG A 89 6.33 -4.45 -3.78
CA ARG A 89 6.04 -4.83 -5.17
C ARG A 89 5.16 -3.80 -5.86
N ILE A 90 4.16 -3.24 -5.18
CA ILE A 90 3.35 -2.14 -5.70
C ILE A 90 4.24 -0.91 -5.94
N LYS A 91 5.09 -0.53 -4.98
CA LYS A 91 6.04 0.57 -5.14
C LYS A 91 6.96 0.36 -6.34
N ARG A 92 7.54 -0.83 -6.50
CA ARG A 92 8.34 -1.19 -7.69
C ARG A 92 7.54 -1.10 -8.98
N HIS A 93 6.26 -1.49 -8.96
CA HIS A 93 5.36 -1.36 -10.11
C HIS A 93 5.15 0.11 -10.49
N LEU A 94 4.93 1.00 -9.50
CA LEU A 94 4.83 2.44 -9.71
C LEU A 94 6.13 3.00 -10.32
N ASP A 95 7.28 2.63 -9.74
CA ASP A 95 8.61 3.06 -10.20
C ASP A 95 8.86 2.61 -11.66
N GLN A 96 8.50 1.36 -12.02
CA GLN A 96 8.65 0.81 -13.37
C GLN A 96 7.78 1.52 -14.43
N HIS A 97 6.60 1.99 -14.04
CA HIS A 97 5.65 2.66 -14.93
C HIS A 97 5.75 4.19 -14.87
N GLN A 98 6.76 4.73 -14.19
CA GLN A 98 6.96 6.18 -14.01
C GLN A 98 5.72 6.88 -13.41
N ILE A 99 5.06 6.19 -12.47
CA ILE A 99 3.91 6.71 -11.74
C ILE A 99 4.42 7.40 -10.48
N HIS A 100 4.10 8.68 -10.33
CA HIS A 100 4.54 9.44 -9.18
C HIS A 100 3.64 9.20 -7.97
N TYR A 101 4.24 9.19 -6.77
CA TYR A 101 3.54 9.04 -5.50
C TYR A 101 4.19 9.92 -4.45
N ASP A 102 3.36 10.46 -3.57
CA ASP A 102 3.81 11.13 -2.36
C ASP A 102 4.12 10.07 -1.30
N TYR A 103 5.34 10.11 -0.76
CA TYR A 103 5.80 9.17 0.25
C TYR A 103 5.95 9.84 1.61
N GLU A 104 5.39 9.22 2.63
CA GLU A 104 5.54 9.62 4.01
C GLU A 104 5.95 8.41 4.86
N PHE A 105 6.94 8.62 5.74
CA PHE A 105 7.34 7.64 6.75
C PHE A 105 7.03 8.21 8.13
N ILE A 106 6.11 7.55 8.81
CA ILE A 106 5.58 7.94 10.11
C ILE A 106 6.23 7.03 11.17
N ILE A 107 6.83 7.64 12.18
CA ILE A 107 7.40 6.97 13.35
C ILE A 107 6.62 7.49 14.55
N ASP A 108 6.03 6.58 15.33
CA ASP A 108 5.30 6.88 16.58
C ASP A 108 6.06 6.35 17.80
#